data_AF-A0A0D2SUP2-F1
#
_entry.id   AF-A0A0D2SUP2-F1
#
_cell.length_a   1.000
_cell.length_b   1.000
_cell.length_c   1.000
_cell.angle_alpha   90.00
_cell.angle_beta   90.00
_cell.angle_gamma   90.00
#
_symmetry.space_group_name_H-M   'P 1'
#
loop_
_entity.id
_entity.type
_entity.pdbx_description
1 polymer ?
#
loop_
_entity_poly.entity_id
_entity_poly.type
_entity_poly.pdbx_seq_one_letter_code
_entity_poly.pdbx_strand_id
1 'polypeptide(L)'
;ITVDQSALLSLKSHITHDPHNFLATNWSTSTSVCSWIGVTCGSRHHRVTALNLSSMDLTGTISSQLGNLSFLAWLDIHQNSFQGSLPIELTNLPRMKYLNFGNNSFNGEIPSWFGCFSKLQRLSLYLNNFIGVIPSTLGNLSKLETLSLGGNQISGRIPNSLFKCKELKFLSLLSNSLEGSIPTEIGNLTLLDTLDLGDNHLKDNLSKFQVLKLRGNKISGRIPNSLIKCKELTFLSFYNNSLDGNVPMEIGNFTL
;
A
#
# COMPACT_ATOMS: atom_id res chain seq x y z
N ILE A 1 -1.12 -29.41 18.02
CA ILE A 1 -1.44 -28.13 17.34
C ILE A 1 -0.14 -27.61 16.75
N THR A 2 -0.08 -27.39 15.43
CA THR A 2 1.12 -26.83 14.79
C THR A 2 1.23 -25.32 15.07
N VAL A 3 2.41 -24.74 14.92
CA VAL A 3 2.60 -23.27 15.08
C VAL A 3 1.64 -22.50 14.18
N ASP A 4 1.49 -22.92 12.92
CA ASP A 4 0.59 -22.27 11.97
C ASP A 4 -0.88 -22.38 12.40
N GLN A 5 -1.31 -23.56 12.88
CA GLN A 5 -2.66 -23.74 13.40
C GLN A 5 -2.93 -22.86 14.62
N SER A 6 -1.97 -22.75 15.54
CA SER A 6 -2.08 -21.88 16.71
C SER A 6 -2.19 -20.40 16.32
N ALA A 7 -1.34 -19.95 15.40
CA ALA A 7 -1.35 -18.57 14.90
C ALA A 7 -2.68 -18.21 14.22
N LEU A 8 -3.20 -19.10 13.37
CA LEU A 8 -4.47 -18.88 12.67
C LEU A 8 -5.68 -18.97 13.64
N LEU A 9 -5.70 -19.91 14.59
CA LEU A 9 -6.77 -19.93 15.60
C LEU A 9 -6.72 -18.71 16.52
N SER A 10 -5.54 -18.19 16.81
CA SER A 10 -5.39 -16.91 17.51
C SER A 10 -5.91 -15.74 16.68
N LEU A 11 -5.66 -15.70 15.37
CA LEU A 11 -6.29 -14.71 14.49
C LEU A 11 -7.82 -14.84 14.54
N LYS A 12 -8.36 -16.06 14.40
CA LYS A 12 -9.81 -16.33 14.50
C LYS A 12 -10.40 -15.83 15.81
N SER A 13 -9.71 -15.97 16.95
CA SER A 13 -10.21 -15.46 18.24
C SER A 13 -10.24 -13.94 18.34
N HIS A 14 -9.56 -13.22 17.44
CA HIS A 14 -9.59 -11.76 17.36
C HIS A 14 -10.63 -11.24 16.35
N ILE A 15 -11.33 -12.15 15.66
CA ILE A 15 -12.48 -11.82 14.82
C ILE A 15 -13.71 -11.77 15.71
N THR A 16 -14.27 -10.57 15.88
CA THR A 16 -15.44 -10.32 16.70
C THR A 16 -16.75 -10.46 15.92
N HIS A 17 -16.70 -10.34 14.59
CA HIS A 17 -17.84 -10.54 13.71
C HIS A 17 -17.43 -11.29 12.43
N ASP A 18 -18.13 -12.38 12.13
CA ASP A 18 -17.98 -13.22 10.94
C ASP A 18 -19.40 -13.53 10.41
N PRO A 19 -20.02 -12.61 9.66
CA PRO A 19 -21.45 -12.67 9.35
C PRO A 19 -21.85 -13.91 8.53
N HIS A 20 -20.91 -14.42 7.73
CA HIS A 20 -21.11 -15.60 6.90
C HIS A 20 -20.62 -16.90 7.55
N ASN A 21 -20.10 -16.83 8.78
CA ASN A 21 -19.51 -17.96 9.51
C ASN A 21 -18.40 -18.67 8.72
N PHE A 22 -17.69 -17.95 7.85
CA PHE A 22 -16.63 -18.52 7.01
C PHE A 22 -15.54 -19.15 7.86
N LEU A 23 -15.09 -18.45 8.90
CA LEU A 23 -14.04 -18.91 9.80
C LEU A 23 -14.63 -19.76 10.91
N ALA A 24 -15.80 -19.37 11.43
CA ALA A 24 -16.47 -20.06 12.53
C ALA A 24 -16.67 -21.56 12.24
N THR A 25 -17.17 -21.90 11.05
CA THR A 25 -17.51 -23.28 10.66
C THR A 25 -16.36 -24.05 10.02
N ASN A 26 -15.41 -23.37 9.36
CA ASN A 26 -14.37 -24.03 8.58
C ASN A 26 -13.04 -24.21 9.34
N TRP A 27 -12.61 -23.19 10.10
CA TRP A 27 -11.33 -23.23 10.81
C TRP A 27 -11.49 -24.01 12.12
N SER A 28 -11.11 -25.29 12.09
CA SER A 28 -11.30 -26.21 13.21
C SER A 28 -10.01 -26.94 13.57
N THR A 29 -9.81 -27.24 14.87
CA THR A 29 -8.68 -28.04 15.34
C THR A 29 -8.67 -29.47 14.78
N SER A 30 -9.82 -29.97 14.30
CA SER A 30 -9.99 -31.30 13.73
C SER A 30 -9.56 -31.43 12.26
N THR A 31 -9.35 -30.33 11.54
CA THR A 31 -8.97 -30.32 10.12
C THR A 31 -7.59 -29.72 9.91
N SER A 32 -6.95 -30.08 8.79
CA SER A 32 -5.65 -29.50 8.42
C SER A 32 -5.82 -28.04 8.04
N VAL A 33 -4.93 -27.15 8.52
CA VAL A 33 -4.90 -25.73 8.12
C VAL A 33 -4.84 -25.53 6.61
N CYS A 34 -4.26 -26.48 5.88
CA CYS A 34 -4.16 -26.40 4.42
C CYS A 34 -5.48 -26.63 3.69
N SER A 35 -6.52 -27.06 4.40
CA SER A 35 -7.90 -27.17 3.89
C SER A 35 -8.78 -26.00 4.31
N TRP A 36 -8.23 -25.05 5.08
CA TRP A 36 -9.00 -23.93 5.59
C TRP A 36 -9.23 -22.88 4.50
N ILE A 37 -10.43 -22.31 4.47
CA ILE A 37 -10.79 -21.21 3.59
C ILE A 37 -9.79 -20.08 3.76
N GLY A 38 -9.28 -19.58 2.63
CA GLY A 38 -8.30 -18.51 2.58
C GLY A 38 -6.86 -18.93 2.86
N VAL A 39 -6.60 -20.18 3.26
CA VAL A 39 -5.24 -20.65 3.61
C VAL A 39 -4.63 -21.44 2.45
N THR A 40 -3.43 -21.07 2.03
CA THR A 40 -2.63 -21.84 1.07
C THR A 40 -1.34 -22.33 1.71
N CYS A 41 -1.10 -23.63 1.67
CA CYS A 41 0.15 -24.24 2.15
C CYS A 41 1.14 -24.51 1.03
N GLY A 42 2.43 -24.44 1.34
CA GLY A 42 3.50 -24.86 0.44
C GLY A 42 3.55 -26.38 0.30
N SER A 43 3.68 -26.88 -0.93
CA SER A 43 3.66 -28.32 -1.27
C SER A 43 4.76 -29.15 -0.60
N ARG A 44 5.92 -28.54 -0.28
CA ARG A 44 7.06 -29.25 0.34
C ARG A 44 6.94 -29.36 1.86
N HIS A 45 6.66 -28.24 2.53
CA HIS A 45 6.74 -28.16 3.99
C HIS A 45 5.39 -28.19 4.68
N HIS A 46 4.28 -28.12 3.92
CA HIS A 46 2.93 -28.07 4.45
C HIS A 46 2.73 -26.92 5.46
N ARG A 47 3.50 -25.84 5.27
CA ARG A 47 3.44 -24.60 6.05
C ARG A 47 2.63 -23.56 5.30
N VAL A 48 1.95 -22.69 6.02
CA VAL A 48 1.13 -21.62 5.45
C VAL A 48 2.03 -20.63 4.71
N THR A 49 1.71 -20.40 3.44
CA THR A 49 2.47 -19.54 2.51
C THR A 49 1.66 -18.35 2.01
N ALA A 50 0.33 -18.48 1.93
CA ALA A 50 -0.58 -17.39 1.66
C ALA A 50 -1.79 -17.46 2.59
N LEU A 51 -2.25 -16.29 3.03
CA LEU A 51 -3.52 -16.09 3.71
C LEU A 51 -4.30 -15.02 2.96
N ASN A 52 -5.47 -15.39 2.44
CA ASN A 52 -6.40 -14.51 1.76
C ASN A 52 -7.76 -14.55 2.46
N LEU A 53 -8.07 -13.50 3.22
CA LEU A 53 -9.36 -13.28 3.88
C LEU A 53 -10.08 -12.06 3.30
N SER A 54 -9.76 -11.67 2.06
CA SER A 54 -10.32 -10.46 1.48
C SER A 54 -11.82 -10.55 1.23
N SER A 55 -12.54 -9.44 1.37
CA SER A 55 -13.98 -9.35 1.05
C SER A 55 -14.83 -10.41 1.75
N MET A 56 -14.55 -10.63 3.04
CA MET A 56 -15.27 -11.60 3.87
C MET A 56 -16.17 -10.94 4.93
N ASP A 57 -16.29 -9.60 4.90
CA ASP A 57 -17.05 -8.79 5.86
C ASP A 57 -16.68 -9.06 7.33
N LEU A 58 -15.39 -9.39 7.57
CA LEU A 58 -14.88 -9.70 8.90
C LEU A 58 -14.63 -8.43 9.70
N THR A 59 -15.04 -8.43 10.97
CA THR A 59 -14.68 -7.39 11.95
C THR A 59 -13.76 -7.97 12.99
N GLY A 60 -12.68 -7.25 13.33
CA GLY A 60 -11.74 -7.73 14.33
C GLY A 60 -10.43 -6.96 14.35
N THR A 61 -9.40 -7.56 14.96
CA THR A 61 -8.03 -7.04 14.98
C THR A 61 -7.04 -8.12 14.52
N ILE A 62 -5.81 -7.70 14.22
CA ILE A 62 -4.74 -8.65 13.87
C ILE A 62 -4.06 -9.12 15.14
N SER A 63 -4.11 -10.44 15.38
CA SER A 63 -3.36 -11.06 16.47
C SER A 63 -1.86 -10.96 16.24
N SER A 64 -1.09 -10.62 17.28
CA SER A 64 0.37 -10.65 17.26
C SER A 64 0.95 -12.04 16.93
N GLN A 65 0.20 -13.10 17.23
CA GLN A 65 0.59 -14.48 16.91
C GLN A 65 0.65 -14.74 15.41
N LEU A 66 0.05 -13.88 14.57
CA LEU A 66 0.17 -13.99 13.11
C LEU A 66 1.63 -13.87 12.65
N GLY A 67 2.48 -13.17 13.41
CA GLY A 67 3.92 -13.09 13.19
C GLY A 67 4.66 -14.44 13.26
N ASN A 68 4.03 -15.49 13.80
CA ASN A 68 4.61 -16.83 13.88
C ASN A 68 4.48 -17.63 12.57
N LEU A 69 3.77 -17.12 11.57
CA LEU A 69 3.64 -17.75 10.24
C LEU A 69 4.92 -17.56 9.40
N SER A 70 6.03 -18.17 9.82
CA SER A 70 7.36 -17.94 9.26
C SER A 70 7.54 -18.27 7.76
N PHE A 71 6.57 -18.93 7.14
CA PHE A 71 6.54 -19.22 5.71
C PHE A 71 5.62 -18.29 4.90
N LEU A 72 4.87 -17.40 5.56
CA LEU A 72 3.92 -16.51 4.93
C LEU A 72 4.65 -15.52 4.01
N ALA A 73 4.23 -15.50 2.75
CA ALA A 73 4.74 -14.60 1.72
C ALA A 73 3.65 -13.68 1.17
N TRP A 74 2.39 -14.04 1.37
CA TRP A 74 1.23 -13.33 0.86
C TRP A 74 0.17 -13.21 1.95
N LEU A 75 -0.16 -11.99 2.33
CA LEU A 75 -1.23 -11.69 3.27
C LEU A 75 -2.16 -10.65 2.65
N ASP A 76 -3.38 -11.08 2.39
CA ASP A 76 -4.44 -10.24 1.86
C ASP A 76 -5.67 -10.30 2.75
N ILE A 77 -6.05 -9.17 3.33
CA ILE A 77 -7.27 -9.02 4.14
C ILE A 77 -8.06 -7.78 3.71
N HIS A 78 -7.86 -7.31 2.47
CA HIS A 78 -8.53 -6.11 1.99
C HIS A 78 -10.05 -6.23 1.97
N GLN A 79 -10.75 -5.11 2.04
CA GLN A 79 -12.21 -5.06 2.05
C GLN A 79 -12.81 -5.87 3.21
N ASN A 80 -12.50 -5.43 4.43
CA ASN A 80 -13.07 -5.95 5.67
C ASN A 80 -13.24 -4.77 6.66
N SER A 81 -13.58 -5.08 7.91
CA SER A 81 -13.70 -4.12 9.01
C SER A 81 -12.64 -4.35 10.09
N PHE A 82 -11.41 -4.70 9.71
CA PHE A 82 -10.30 -4.80 10.67
C PHE A 82 -9.91 -3.42 11.21
N GLN A 83 -9.57 -3.35 12.49
CA GLN A 83 -9.26 -2.10 13.18
C GLN A 83 -8.03 -2.22 14.09
N GLY A 84 -7.66 -1.11 14.72
CA GLY A 84 -6.49 -1.01 15.61
C GLY A 84 -5.19 -0.79 14.85
N SER A 85 -4.07 -0.88 15.57
CA SER A 85 -2.72 -0.80 15.00
C SER A 85 -2.23 -2.17 14.54
N LEU A 86 -1.28 -2.15 13.59
CA LEU A 86 -0.63 -3.38 13.14
C LEU A 86 0.41 -3.87 14.17
N PRO A 87 0.37 -5.15 14.58
CA PRO A 87 1.29 -5.67 15.59
C PRO A 87 2.73 -5.73 15.09
N ILE A 88 3.68 -5.34 15.96
CA ILE A 88 5.13 -5.33 15.66
C ILE A 88 5.66 -6.72 15.29
N GLU A 89 5.05 -7.78 15.81
CA GLU A 89 5.42 -9.17 15.59
C GLU A 89 5.32 -9.58 14.11
N LEU A 90 4.58 -8.84 13.27
CA LEU A 90 4.56 -9.06 11.83
C LEU A 90 5.96 -8.86 11.19
N THR A 91 6.88 -8.15 11.84
CA THR A 91 8.30 -8.07 11.44
C THR A 91 8.96 -9.45 11.33
N ASN A 92 8.44 -10.46 12.03
CA ASN A 92 8.93 -11.85 12.02
C ASN A 92 8.47 -12.67 10.81
N LEU A 93 8.01 -12.02 9.74
CA LEU A 93 7.59 -12.65 8.49
C LEU A 93 8.65 -12.46 7.38
N PRO A 94 9.77 -13.22 7.39
CA PRO A 94 10.96 -12.94 6.57
C PRO A 94 10.78 -13.19 5.08
N ARG A 95 9.63 -13.74 4.67
CA ARG A 95 9.32 -14.13 3.29
C ARG A 95 8.29 -13.22 2.66
N MET A 96 7.86 -12.17 3.34
CA MET A 96 6.78 -11.32 2.88
C MET A 96 7.10 -10.68 1.52
N LYS A 97 6.18 -10.86 0.59
CA LYS A 97 6.21 -10.31 -0.77
C LYS A 97 4.99 -9.44 -1.06
N TYR A 98 3.86 -9.79 -0.47
CA TYR A 98 2.58 -9.15 -0.74
C TYR A 98 1.83 -8.89 0.56
N LEU A 99 1.54 -7.61 0.82
CA LEU A 99 0.72 -7.15 1.93
C LEU A 99 -0.40 -6.26 1.39
N ASN A 100 -1.65 -6.65 1.64
CA ASN A 100 -2.81 -5.84 1.33
C ASN A 100 -3.75 -5.76 2.53
N PHE A 101 -3.74 -4.59 3.16
CA PHE A 101 -4.56 -4.21 4.30
C PHE A 101 -5.61 -3.15 3.92
N GLY A 102 -5.77 -2.87 2.62
CA GLY A 102 -6.59 -1.76 2.17
C GLY A 102 -8.08 -1.92 2.40
N ASN A 103 -8.81 -0.82 2.43
CA ASN A 103 -10.25 -0.75 2.69
C ASN A 103 -10.62 -1.49 3.98
N ASN A 104 -10.13 -0.96 5.10
CA ASN A 104 -10.36 -1.42 6.47
C ASN A 104 -10.45 -0.18 7.38
N SER A 105 -10.42 -0.38 8.70
CA SER A 105 -10.44 0.69 9.72
C SER A 105 -9.15 0.74 10.56
N PHE A 106 -8.00 0.28 10.01
CA PHE A 106 -6.70 0.36 10.71
C PHE A 106 -6.33 1.80 11.05
N ASN A 107 -5.69 2.02 12.20
CA ASN A 107 -5.32 3.34 12.71
C ASN A 107 -3.90 3.37 13.29
N GLY A 108 -3.48 4.56 13.74
CA GLY A 108 -2.12 4.82 14.19
C GLY A 108 -1.18 5.17 13.04
N GLU A 109 0.11 5.20 13.31
CA GLU A 109 1.13 5.51 12.30
C GLU A 109 1.42 4.31 11.39
N ILE A 110 1.87 4.58 10.16
CA ILE A 110 2.44 3.53 9.30
C ILE A 110 3.69 2.99 9.99
N PRO A 111 3.77 1.69 10.33
CA PRO A 111 4.91 1.18 11.06
C PRO A 111 6.20 1.18 10.25
N SER A 112 7.27 1.72 10.85
CA SER A 112 8.59 1.79 10.21
C SER A 112 9.20 0.43 9.90
N TRP A 113 8.79 -0.62 10.63
CA TRP A 113 9.25 -2.00 10.42
C TRP A 113 8.79 -2.62 9.10
N PHE A 114 7.86 -2.00 8.36
CA PHE A 114 7.63 -2.41 6.97
C PHE A 114 8.92 -2.40 6.15
N GLY A 115 9.84 -1.47 6.44
CA GLY A 115 11.15 -1.38 5.80
C GLY A 115 12.08 -2.59 6.02
N CYS A 116 11.73 -3.52 6.92
CA CYS A 116 12.48 -4.76 7.15
C CYS A 116 12.17 -5.84 6.10
N PHE A 117 11.06 -5.74 5.35
CA PHE A 117 10.67 -6.74 4.36
C PHE A 117 11.44 -6.56 3.04
N SER A 118 12.70 -6.96 3.02
CA SER A 118 13.60 -6.83 1.85
C SER A 118 13.10 -7.47 0.55
N LYS A 119 12.10 -8.37 0.62
CA LYS A 119 11.49 -9.06 -0.53
C LYS A 119 10.10 -8.51 -0.90
N LEU A 120 9.62 -7.48 -0.22
CA LEU A 120 8.28 -6.95 -0.44
C LEU A 120 8.17 -6.32 -1.82
N GLN A 121 7.15 -6.74 -2.56
CA GLN A 121 6.83 -6.26 -3.91
C GLN A 121 5.56 -5.42 -3.92
N ARG A 122 4.59 -5.72 -3.05
CA ARG A 122 3.39 -4.90 -2.88
C ARG A 122 3.12 -4.59 -1.42
N LEU A 123 2.93 -3.30 -1.15
CA LEU A 123 2.36 -2.78 0.10
C LEU A 123 1.15 -1.92 -0.22
N SER A 124 0.00 -2.31 0.32
CA SER A 124 -1.27 -1.64 0.08
C SER A 124 -1.99 -1.39 1.40
N LEU A 125 -2.10 -0.12 1.78
CA LEU A 125 -2.73 0.39 3.01
C LEU A 125 -3.87 1.38 2.69
N TYR A 126 -4.33 1.44 1.44
CA TYR A 126 -5.32 2.42 0.99
C TYR A 126 -6.63 2.34 1.78
N LEU A 127 -7.40 3.43 1.84
CA LEU A 127 -8.71 3.50 2.51
C LEU A 127 -8.67 2.91 3.92
N ASN A 128 -7.91 3.57 4.80
CA ASN A 128 -7.81 3.27 6.22
C ASN A 128 -7.75 4.60 7.01
N ASN A 129 -7.47 4.53 8.31
CA ASN A 129 -7.34 5.69 9.20
C ASN A 129 -5.89 5.91 9.65
N PHE A 130 -4.89 5.58 8.81
CA PHE A 130 -3.49 5.81 9.16
C PHE A 130 -3.18 7.31 9.26
N ILE A 131 -2.43 7.69 10.29
CA ILE A 131 -2.00 9.06 10.60
C ILE A 131 -0.46 9.17 10.57
N GLY A 132 0.07 10.35 10.89
CA GLY A 132 1.51 10.59 10.99
C GLY A 132 2.16 10.72 9.61
N VAL A 133 3.47 10.45 9.53
CA VAL A 133 4.27 10.65 8.30
C VAL A 133 4.53 9.34 7.57
N ILE A 134 4.87 9.43 6.28
CA ILE A 134 5.41 8.28 5.53
C ILE A 134 6.80 7.95 6.10
N PRO A 135 7.04 6.74 6.65
CA PRO A 135 8.33 6.39 7.23
C PRO A 135 9.42 6.35 6.16
N SER A 136 10.56 6.98 6.44
CA SER A 136 11.70 6.98 5.51
C SER A 136 12.26 5.57 5.27
N THR A 137 12.02 4.63 6.20
CA THR A 137 12.40 3.21 6.10
C THR A 137 11.70 2.47 4.96
N LEU A 138 10.57 2.96 4.44
CA LEU A 138 9.96 2.39 3.23
C LEU A 138 10.90 2.47 2.02
N GLY A 139 11.85 3.42 2.02
CA GLY A 139 12.92 3.51 1.02
C GLY A 139 13.91 2.33 1.01
N ASN A 140 13.87 1.44 2.01
CA ASN A 140 14.68 0.22 2.05
C ASN A 140 14.10 -0.92 1.19
N LEU A 141 12.86 -0.77 0.71
CA LEU A 141 12.14 -1.79 -0.02
C LEU A 141 12.57 -1.83 -1.49
N SER A 142 13.80 -2.30 -1.73
CA SER A 142 14.42 -2.32 -3.06
C SER A 142 13.68 -3.13 -4.13
N LYS A 143 12.75 -4.00 -3.72
CA LYS A 143 11.90 -4.83 -4.61
C LYS A 143 10.45 -4.35 -4.72
N LEU A 144 10.12 -3.20 -4.14
CA LEU A 144 8.76 -2.69 -4.13
C LEU A 144 8.34 -2.23 -5.53
N GLU A 145 7.28 -2.85 -6.04
CA GLU A 145 6.68 -2.55 -7.34
C GLU A 145 5.38 -1.74 -7.19
N THR A 146 4.67 -1.92 -6.09
CA THR A 146 3.39 -1.24 -5.81
C THR A 146 3.37 -0.70 -4.39
N LEU A 147 3.16 0.61 -4.25
CA LEU A 147 2.84 1.27 -2.99
C LEU A 147 1.53 2.04 -3.11
N SER A 148 0.54 1.65 -2.31
CA SER A 148 -0.75 2.33 -2.25
C SER A 148 -1.07 2.77 -0.82
N LEU A 149 -1.05 4.07 -0.58
CA LEU A 149 -1.34 4.71 0.72
C LEU A 149 -2.54 5.66 0.65
N GLY A 150 -3.26 5.70 -0.49
CA GLY A 150 -4.30 6.69 -0.73
C GLY A 150 -5.53 6.53 0.17
N GLY A 151 -6.24 7.63 0.47
CA GLY A 151 -7.42 7.61 1.32
C GLY A 151 -7.09 7.32 2.78
N ASN A 152 -6.14 8.06 3.34
CA ASN A 152 -5.75 8.01 4.75
C ASN A 152 -5.66 9.46 5.31
N GLN A 153 -5.12 9.62 6.50
CA GLN A 153 -4.91 10.90 7.18
C GLN A 153 -3.41 11.21 7.34
N ILE A 154 -2.59 10.71 6.40
CA ILE A 154 -1.13 10.83 6.44
C ILE A 154 -0.73 12.28 6.15
N SER A 155 0.19 12.83 6.93
CA SER A 155 0.65 14.22 6.85
C SER A 155 2.17 14.32 6.68
N GLY A 156 2.67 15.56 6.66
CA GLY A 156 4.09 15.84 6.46
C GLY A 156 4.53 15.70 5.00
N ARG A 157 5.86 15.64 4.79
CA ARG A 157 6.46 15.62 3.45
C ARG A 157 6.63 14.21 2.92
N ILE A 158 6.61 14.07 1.60
CA ILE A 158 7.02 12.82 0.93
C ILE A 158 8.53 12.64 1.15
N PRO A 159 9.00 11.54 1.80
CA PRO A 159 10.41 11.36 2.10
C PRO A 159 11.22 11.04 0.83
N ASN A 160 12.35 11.72 0.63
CA ASN A 160 13.22 11.49 -0.54
C ASN A 160 13.71 10.04 -0.64
N SER A 161 13.80 9.33 0.50
CA SER A 161 14.18 7.92 0.53
C SER A 161 13.21 7.01 -0.22
N LEU A 162 11.93 7.38 -0.34
CA LEU A 162 10.94 6.59 -1.09
C LEU A 162 11.36 6.42 -2.55
N PHE A 163 12.06 7.40 -3.13
CA PHE A 163 12.55 7.37 -4.50
C PHE A 163 13.81 6.52 -4.69
N LYS A 164 14.26 5.80 -3.65
CA LYS A 164 15.27 4.73 -3.75
C LYS A 164 14.67 3.41 -4.24
N CYS A 165 13.35 3.23 -4.17
CA CYS A 165 12.64 2.03 -4.64
C CYS A 165 12.55 2.00 -6.18
N LYS A 166 13.65 1.67 -6.87
CA LYS A 166 13.75 1.78 -8.34
C LYS A 166 12.81 0.85 -9.13
N GLU A 167 12.30 -0.20 -8.50
CA GLU A 167 11.37 -1.17 -9.09
C GLU A 167 9.91 -0.68 -9.07
N LEU A 168 9.63 0.51 -8.50
CA LEU A 168 8.28 1.00 -8.29
C LEU A 168 7.60 1.35 -9.62
N LYS A 169 6.45 0.71 -9.86
CA LYS A 169 5.59 0.90 -11.04
C LYS A 169 4.32 1.66 -10.71
N PHE A 170 3.81 1.48 -9.49
CA PHE A 170 2.60 2.15 -9.02
C PHE A 170 2.85 2.83 -7.67
N LEU A 171 2.59 4.14 -7.61
CA LEU A 171 2.62 4.94 -6.40
C LEU A 171 1.32 5.74 -6.29
N SER A 172 0.49 5.44 -5.29
CA SER A 172 -0.67 6.26 -4.95
C SER A 172 -0.57 6.78 -3.52
N LEU A 173 -0.61 8.11 -3.40
CA LEU A 173 -0.69 8.89 -2.16
C LEU A 173 -1.96 9.75 -2.12
N LEU A 174 -2.90 9.51 -3.04
CA LEU A 174 -4.18 10.21 -3.22
C LEU A 174 -4.92 10.44 -1.89
N SER A 175 -5.62 11.57 -1.73
CA SER A 175 -6.53 11.84 -0.61
C SER A 175 -5.86 11.60 0.75
N ASN A 176 -4.89 12.46 1.04
CA ASN A 176 -4.15 12.53 2.31
C ASN A 176 -3.93 14.01 2.68
N SER A 177 -3.18 14.26 3.75
CA SER A 177 -2.81 15.61 4.23
C SER A 177 -1.33 15.93 3.97
N LEU A 178 -0.74 15.36 2.90
CA LEU A 178 0.68 15.56 2.58
C LEU A 178 0.97 17.00 2.15
N GLU A 179 2.11 17.52 2.56
CA GLU A 179 2.51 18.90 2.33
C GLU A 179 3.95 19.03 1.83
N GLY A 180 4.37 20.27 1.55
CA GLY A 180 5.69 20.56 1.00
C GLY A 180 5.75 20.34 -0.51
N SER A 181 6.98 20.34 -1.03
CA SER A 181 7.24 20.15 -2.46
C SER A 181 7.41 18.68 -2.81
N ILE A 182 7.06 18.33 -4.04
CA ILE A 182 7.34 17.00 -4.59
C ILE A 182 8.86 16.90 -4.86
N PRO A 183 9.60 15.97 -4.23
CA PRO A 183 11.06 15.92 -4.36
C PRO A 183 11.50 15.57 -5.78
N THR A 184 12.59 16.19 -6.26
CA THR A 184 13.09 16.00 -7.64
C THR A 184 13.62 14.58 -7.87
N GLU A 185 13.98 13.87 -6.81
CA GLU A 185 14.44 12.47 -6.85
C GLU A 185 13.38 11.50 -7.35
N ILE A 186 12.11 11.90 -7.41
CA ILE A 186 11.04 11.13 -8.04
C ILE A 186 11.34 10.79 -9.51
N GLY A 187 12.11 11.63 -10.20
CA GLY A 187 12.62 11.34 -11.54
C GLY A 187 13.59 10.15 -11.61
N ASN A 188 14.00 9.60 -10.46
CA ASN A 188 14.78 8.37 -10.42
C ASN A 188 13.91 7.09 -10.51
N LEU A 189 12.59 7.21 -10.42
CA LEU A 189 11.66 6.08 -10.57
C LEU A 189 11.36 5.85 -12.05
N THR A 190 12.34 5.34 -12.79
CA THR A 190 12.26 5.19 -14.25
C THR A 190 11.29 4.12 -14.73
N LEU A 191 10.79 3.27 -13.83
CA LEU A 191 9.80 2.22 -14.10
C LEU A 191 8.38 2.63 -13.66
N LEU A 192 8.19 3.87 -13.20
CA LEU A 192 6.91 4.31 -12.65
C LEU A 192 5.88 4.55 -13.75
N ASP A 193 4.89 3.67 -13.82
CA ASP A 193 3.77 3.75 -14.78
C ASP A 193 2.64 4.64 -14.27
N THR A 194 2.43 4.69 -12.95
CA THR A 194 1.33 5.45 -12.34
C THR A 194 1.77 6.17 -11.09
N LEU A 195 1.55 7.49 -11.09
CA LEU A 195 1.71 8.37 -9.94
C LEU A 195 0.41 9.12 -9.65
N ASP A 196 -0.18 8.85 -8.49
CA ASP A 196 -1.36 9.55 -8.01
C ASP A 196 -1.04 10.30 -6.72
N LEU A 197 -1.04 11.63 -6.79
CA LEU A 197 -0.82 12.53 -5.66
C LEU A 197 -2.04 13.42 -5.41
N GLY A 198 -3.20 13.08 -5.98
CA GLY A 198 -4.41 13.90 -5.90
C GLY A 198 -4.84 14.19 -4.46
N ASP A 199 -5.63 15.24 -4.27
CA ASP A 199 -6.28 15.57 -3.00
C ASP A 199 -5.31 15.61 -1.80
N ASN A 200 -4.24 16.40 -1.92
CA ASN A 200 -3.26 16.68 -0.87
C ASN A 200 -3.01 18.20 -0.73
N HIS A 201 -2.02 18.61 0.07
CA HIS A 201 -1.60 20.00 0.27
C HIS A 201 -0.22 20.32 -0.34
N LEU A 202 0.15 19.59 -1.41
CA LEU A 202 1.45 19.71 -2.06
C LEU A 202 1.61 21.04 -2.83
N LYS A 203 2.84 21.56 -2.84
CA LYS A 203 3.27 22.80 -3.53
C LYS A 203 4.34 22.47 -4.58
N ASP A 204 4.53 23.34 -5.57
CA ASP A 204 5.21 22.96 -6.82
C ASP A 204 6.76 23.00 -6.78
N ASN A 205 7.37 22.04 -7.50
CA ASN A 205 8.55 22.17 -8.36
C ASN A 205 8.68 20.93 -9.30
N LEU A 206 7.63 20.63 -10.07
CA LEU A 206 7.47 19.37 -10.80
C LEU A 206 8.15 19.33 -12.17
N SER A 207 9.38 18.83 -12.24
CA SER A 207 10.02 18.50 -13.50
C SER A 207 10.14 16.99 -13.71
N LYS A 208 9.52 16.48 -14.81
CA LYS A 208 9.57 15.09 -15.36
C LYS A 208 8.52 14.09 -14.81
N PHE A 209 7.42 13.82 -15.54
CA PHE A 209 6.50 12.70 -15.19
C PHE A 209 5.80 12.03 -16.36
N GLN A 210 5.74 10.70 -16.29
CA GLN A 210 4.82 9.82 -17.01
C GLN A 210 3.52 9.64 -16.17
N VAL A 211 2.37 9.68 -16.83
CA VAL A 211 0.97 9.72 -16.32
C VAL A 211 0.81 10.35 -14.93
N LEU A 212 0.58 11.66 -14.91
CA LEU A 212 0.53 12.47 -13.69
C LEU A 212 -0.93 12.84 -13.35
N LYS A 213 -1.43 12.35 -12.22
CA LYS A 213 -2.74 12.74 -11.66
C LYS A 213 -2.53 13.64 -10.44
N LEU A 214 -2.90 14.91 -10.58
CA LEU A 214 -2.68 15.94 -9.55
C LEU A 214 -3.96 16.66 -9.13
N ARG A 215 -5.14 16.09 -9.41
CA ARG A 215 -6.43 16.67 -9.03
C ARG A 215 -6.42 17.21 -7.60
N GLY A 216 -7.02 18.38 -7.36
CA GLY A 216 -7.46 18.75 -6.00
C GLY A 216 -6.32 19.05 -5.03
N ASN A 217 -5.16 19.45 -5.53
CA ASN A 217 -4.05 19.94 -4.72
C ASN A 217 -4.05 21.47 -4.65
N LYS A 218 -3.06 22.04 -3.93
CA LYS A 218 -2.78 23.49 -3.89
C LYS A 218 -1.65 23.87 -4.84
N ILE A 219 -1.52 23.19 -5.99
CA ILE A 219 -0.44 23.44 -6.94
C ILE A 219 -0.70 24.78 -7.63
N SER A 220 0.32 25.64 -7.64
CA SER A 220 0.28 26.96 -8.27
C SER A 220 1.54 27.21 -9.09
N GLY A 221 1.43 28.02 -10.14
CA GLY A 221 2.50 28.26 -11.11
C GLY A 221 2.23 27.56 -12.45
N ARG A 222 3.18 27.70 -13.39
CA ARG A 222 3.04 27.18 -14.75
C ARG A 222 3.34 25.70 -14.83
N ILE A 223 2.57 24.99 -15.66
CA ILE A 223 2.86 23.61 -16.05
C ILE A 223 4.26 23.55 -16.69
N PRO A 224 5.22 22.79 -16.13
CA PRO A 224 6.61 22.86 -16.62
C PRO A 224 6.76 22.23 -18.00
N ASN A 225 7.40 22.97 -18.94
CA ASN A 225 7.74 22.49 -20.30
C ASN A 225 8.55 21.17 -20.29
N SER A 226 9.12 20.75 -19.17
CA SER A 226 9.80 19.46 -19.04
C SER A 226 8.89 18.23 -19.21
N LEU A 227 7.56 18.38 -19.04
CA LEU A 227 6.56 17.34 -19.28
C LEU A 227 6.49 16.92 -20.77
N ILE A 228 7.01 17.75 -21.67
CA ILE A 228 7.13 17.49 -23.12
C ILE A 228 8.05 16.29 -23.41
N LYS A 229 8.98 15.96 -22.49
CA LYS A 229 9.88 14.82 -22.65
C LYS A 229 9.21 13.46 -22.39
N CYS A 230 7.96 13.46 -21.93
CA CYS A 230 7.22 12.27 -21.54
C CYS A 230 6.37 11.78 -22.72
N LYS A 231 7.03 11.16 -23.71
CA LYS A 231 6.43 10.73 -24.98
C LYS A 231 5.33 9.67 -24.85
N GLU A 232 5.31 8.93 -23.74
CA GLU A 232 4.37 7.84 -23.45
C GLU A 232 3.19 8.28 -22.55
N LEU A 233 2.94 9.59 -22.41
CA LEU A 233 1.84 10.10 -21.58
C LEU A 233 0.48 9.74 -22.20
N THR A 234 -0.28 8.86 -21.55
CA THR A 234 -1.64 8.48 -21.99
C THR A 234 -2.74 9.23 -21.26
N PHE A 235 -2.47 9.76 -20.06
CA PHE A 235 -3.44 10.51 -19.26
C PHE A 235 -2.75 11.54 -18.38
N LEU A 236 -3.29 12.77 -18.34
CA LEU A 236 -2.79 13.87 -17.53
C LEU A 236 -3.97 14.67 -16.99
N SER A 237 -4.00 14.92 -15.69
CA SER A 237 -5.12 15.63 -15.08
C SER A 237 -4.67 16.58 -13.96
N PHE A 238 -4.92 17.86 -14.18
CA PHE A 238 -4.57 18.96 -13.26
C PHE A 238 -5.77 19.73 -12.70
N TYR A 239 -7.00 19.32 -13.04
CA TYR A 239 -8.20 20.01 -12.60
C TYR A 239 -8.27 20.24 -11.08
N ASN A 240 -8.93 21.32 -10.69
CA ASN A 240 -9.05 21.73 -9.28
C ASN A 240 -7.67 22.01 -8.62
N ASN A 241 -6.84 22.81 -9.28
CA ASN A 241 -5.59 23.40 -8.77
C ASN A 241 -5.57 24.91 -9.09
N SER A 242 -4.57 25.63 -8.60
CA SER A 242 -4.36 27.07 -8.83
C SER A 242 -3.27 27.35 -9.88
N LEU A 243 -3.28 26.59 -10.99
CA LEU A 243 -2.28 26.71 -12.06
C LEU A 243 -2.53 27.96 -12.92
N ASP A 244 -1.44 28.57 -13.40
CA ASP A 244 -1.48 29.67 -14.37
C ASP A 244 -0.76 29.30 -15.67
N GLY A 245 -1.07 30.01 -16.77
CA GLY A 245 -0.51 29.71 -18.10
C GLY A 245 -1.19 28.55 -18.84
N ASN A 246 -0.75 28.32 -20.09
CA ASN A 246 -1.31 27.28 -20.96
C ASN A 246 -0.65 25.92 -20.70
N VAL A 247 -1.39 24.82 -20.92
CA VAL A 247 -0.81 23.48 -21.04
C VAL A 247 0.13 23.48 -22.26
N PRO A 248 1.43 23.15 -22.10
CA PRO A 248 2.34 23.10 -23.25
C PRO A 248 1.83 22.10 -24.30
N MET A 249 1.71 22.56 -25.56
CA MET A 249 1.12 21.79 -26.69
C MET A 249 1.86 20.48 -27.03
N GLU A 250 3.06 20.26 -26.49
CA GLU A 250 3.91 19.11 -26.80
C GLU A 250 3.91 18.05 -25.67
N ILE A 251 3.05 18.19 -24.66
CA ILE A 251 2.92 17.18 -23.59
C ILE A 251 2.02 16.06 -24.07
N GLY A 252 2.57 14.85 -24.25
CA GLY A 252 1.81 13.64 -24.60
C GLY A 252 1.24 13.64 -26.01
N ASN A 253 0.97 12.46 -26.57
CA ASN A 253 0.27 12.31 -27.85
C ASN A 253 -1.24 12.30 -27.60
N PHE A 254 -1.79 13.41 -27.09
CA PHE A 254 -3.22 13.54 -26.86
C PHE A 254 -3.91 13.89 -28.18
N THR A 255 -4.54 12.92 -28.82
CA THR A 255 -5.62 13.22 -29.77
C THR A 255 -6.75 13.89 -28.99
N LEU A 256 -7.03 15.15 -29.35
CA LEU A 256 -8.16 15.93 -28.86
C LEU A 256 -9.49 15.18 -28.99
#